data_AF-A0A9E3Y1Y4-F1
#
_entry.id   AF-A0A9E3Y1Y4-F1
#
_cell.length_a   1.000
_cell.length_b   1.000
_cell.length_c   1.000
_cell.angle_alpha   90.00
_cell.angle_beta   90.00
_cell.angle_gamma   90.00
#
_symmetry.space_group_name_H-M   'P 1'
#
loop_
_entity.id
_entity.type
_entity.pdbx_description
1 polymer ?
#
loop_
_entity_poly.entity_id
_entity_poly.type
_entity_poly.pdbx_seq_one_letter_code
_entity_poly.pdbx_strand_id
1 'polypeptide(L)'
;MSERDDVPEVEGQVPTPIAPISDPVATARRRHGVAGAVLAAGLLGIDEALGRKVKEEAPIVVAASDEPGDIDEHGIVVPVDEATEVVAPAQPRPDPFAPRPRRRRG
;
A
#
# COMPACT_ATOMS: atom_id res chain seq x y z
N MET A 1 0.10 -10.64 43.82
CA MET A 1 1.02 -9.62 43.27
C MET A 1 0.63 -9.46 41.81
N SER A 2 0.19 -8.25 41.44
CA SER A 2 -0.26 -7.91 40.09
C SER A 2 0.97 -7.57 39.24
N GLU A 3 1.34 -8.45 38.33
CA GLU A 3 2.23 -8.10 37.23
C GLU A 3 1.34 -7.42 36.18
N ARG A 4 1.56 -6.13 35.94
CA ARG A 4 0.88 -5.39 34.88
C ARG A 4 1.66 -5.63 33.61
N ASP A 5 1.03 -6.22 32.60
CA ASP A 5 1.55 -6.27 31.24
C ASP A 5 1.63 -4.84 30.70
N ASP A 6 2.84 -4.26 30.70
CA ASP A 6 3.15 -3.05 29.96
C ASP A 6 3.26 -3.44 28.48
N VAL A 7 2.14 -3.34 27.76
CA VAL A 7 2.10 -3.46 26.30
C VAL A 7 2.52 -2.10 25.74
N PRO A 8 3.63 -1.97 24.99
CA PRO A 8 3.98 -0.70 24.39
C PRO A 8 2.92 -0.34 23.34
N GLU A 9 2.15 0.71 23.60
CA GLU A 9 1.29 1.34 22.61
C GLU A 9 2.16 1.76 21.42
N VAL A 10 2.00 1.05 20.29
CA VAL A 10 2.61 1.46 19.03
C VAL A 10 1.80 2.67 18.56
N GLU A 11 2.22 3.86 18.98
CA GLU A 11 1.69 5.13 18.47
C GLU A 11 1.67 5.04 16.94
N GLY A 12 0.46 5.01 16.37
CA GLY A 12 0.27 4.99 14.94
C GLY A 12 1.06 6.16 14.34
N GLN A 13 2.11 5.82 13.60
CA GLN A 13 2.94 6.77 12.88
C GLN A 13 2.02 7.59 11.96
N VAL A 14 1.62 8.77 12.44
CA VAL A 14 0.81 9.71 11.65
C VAL A 14 1.65 10.05 10.43
N PRO A 15 1.20 9.75 9.20
CA PRO A 15 1.98 10.05 8.02
C PRO A 15 2.22 11.55 7.99
N THR A 16 3.47 11.95 8.20
CA THR A 16 3.86 13.35 8.10
C THR A 16 3.61 13.77 6.66
N PRO A 17 2.87 14.87 6.42
CA PRO A 17 2.61 15.32 5.06
C PRO A 17 3.95 15.62 4.41
N ILE A 18 4.28 14.88 3.35
CA ILE A 18 5.49 15.10 2.56
C ILE A 18 5.32 16.47 1.91
N ALA A 19 6.02 17.47 2.45
CA ALA A 19 6.06 18.79 1.84
C ALA A 19 6.55 18.63 0.39
N PRO A 20 5.93 19.34 -0.57
CA PRO A 20 6.33 19.24 -1.96
C PRO A 20 7.81 19.61 -2.09
N ILE A 21 8.59 18.73 -2.73
CA ILE A 21 10.05 18.87 -2.94
C ILE A 21 10.37 20.19 -3.67
N SER A 22 9.42 20.76 -4.41
CA SER A 22 9.59 22.03 -5.13
C SER A 22 8.29 22.82 -5.25
N ASP A 23 8.39 24.15 -5.15
CA ASP A 23 7.33 25.10 -5.53
C ASP A 23 7.63 25.69 -6.94
N PRO A 24 6.91 25.23 -7.98
CA PRO A 24 7.14 25.67 -9.35
C PRO A 24 6.77 27.15 -9.56
N VAL A 25 5.79 27.67 -8.84
CA VAL A 25 5.33 29.06 -8.95
C VAL A 25 6.36 30.00 -8.35
N ALA A 26 6.87 29.70 -7.16
CA ALA A 26 7.95 30.47 -6.55
C ALA A 26 9.24 30.42 -7.39
N THR A 27 9.55 29.25 -7.97
CA THR A 27 10.72 29.08 -8.83
C THR A 27 10.59 29.90 -10.12
N ALA A 28 9.43 29.86 -10.78
CA ALA A 28 9.18 30.64 -11.98
C ALA A 28 9.15 32.15 -11.70
N ARG A 29 8.60 32.57 -10.55
CA ARG A 29 8.66 33.96 -10.11
C ARG A 29 10.08 34.48 -9.97
N ARG A 30 10.98 33.68 -9.38
CA ARG A 30 12.39 34.04 -9.18
C ARG A 30 13.17 34.15 -10.51
N ARG A 31 12.89 33.27 -11.47
CA ARG A 31 13.63 33.20 -12.74
C ARG A 31 13.06 34.06 -13.86
N HIS A 32 11.74 34.26 -13.87
CA HIS A 32 10.99 34.83 -15.00
C HIS A 32 9.98 35.90 -14.56
N GLY A 33 10.02 36.33 -13.29
CA GLY A 33 9.16 37.38 -12.76
C GLY A 33 7.68 36.97 -12.67
N VAL A 34 6.81 37.98 -12.56
CA VAL A 34 5.36 37.79 -12.36
C VAL A 34 4.72 37.04 -13.53
N ALA A 35 5.11 37.34 -14.76
CA ALA A 35 4.59 36.65 -15.95
C ALA A 35 4.89 35.14 -15.90
N GLY A 36 6.12 34.77 -15.50
CA GLY A 36 6.47 33.36 -15.31
C GLY A 36 5.70 32.69 -14.18
N ALA A 37 5.43 33.42 -13.09
CA ALA A 37 4.62 32.91 -11.97
C ALA A 37 3.18 32.60 -12.40
N VAL A 38 2.56 33.49 -13.18
CA VAL A 38 1.18 33.31 -13.69
C VAL A 38 1.12 32.12 -14.64
N LEU A 39 2.09 31.98 -15.55
CA LEU A 39 2.16 30.82 -16.44
C LEU A 39 2.34 29.52 -15.68
N ALA A 40 3.26 29.48 -14.71
CA ALA A 40 3.49 28.29 -13.88
C ALA A 40 2.24 27.91 -13.07
N ALA A 41 1.53 28.90 -12.51
CA ALA A 41 0.29 28.67 -11.78
C ALA A 41 -0.82 28.13 -12.69
N GLY A 42 -0.94 28.65 -13.92
CA GLY A 42 -1.89 28.16 -14.91
C GLY A 42 -1.61 26.71 -15.32
N LEU A 43 -0.34 26.38 -15.59
CA LEU A 43 0.06 25.01 -15.93
C LEU A 43 -0.14 24.05 -14.77
N LEU A 44 0.14 24.47 -13.53
CA LEU A 44 -0.12 23.67 -12.34
C LEU A 44 -1.62 23.41 -12.14
N GLY A 45 -2.46 24.43 -12.34
CA GLY A 45 -3.91 24.27 -12.29
C GLY A 45 -4.46 23.33 -13.36
N ILE A 46 -3.86 23.33 -14.56
CA ILE A 46 -4.20 22.39 -15.64
C ILE A 46 -3.76 20.96 -15.28
N ASP A 47 -2.56 20.78 -14.73
CA ASP A 47 -2.05 19.47 -14.27
C ASP A 47 -2.96 18.86 -13.18
N GLU A 48 -3.43 19.68 -12.24
CA GLU A 48 -4.38 19.27 -11.21
C GLU A 48 -5.75 18.90 -11.80
N ALA A 49 -6.29 19.74 -12.69
CA ALA A 49 -7.61 19.55 -13.28
C ALA A 49 -7.68 18.33 -14.21
N LEU A 50 -6.60 18.02 -14.92
CA LEU A 50 -6.50 16.82 -15.77
C LEU A 50 -6.19 15.56 -14.97
N GLY A 51 -5.88 15.70 -13.67
CA GLY A 51 -5.51 14.62 -12.78
C GLY A 51 -4.10 14.13 -13.07
N ARG A 52 -3.18 14.40 -12.13
CA ARG A 52 -1.89 13.72 -12.16
C ARG A 52 -2.13 12.23 -11.97
N LYS A 53 -1.58 11.38 -12.85
CA LYS A 53 -1.54 9.94 -12.60
C LYS A 53 -0.90 9.78 -11.22
N VAL A 54 -1.68 9.32 -10.24
CA VAL A 54 -1.21 9.12 -8.87
C VAL A 54 0.09 8.35 -9.01
N LYS A 55 1.21 8.98 -8.63
CA LYS A 55 2.47 8.26 -8.59
C LYS A 55 2.19 7.10 -7.65
N GLU A 56 2.24 5.89 -8.19
CA GLU A 56 2.09 4.69 -7.37
C GLU A 56 3.05 4.88 -6.20
N GLU A 57 2.50 4.99 -5.00
CA GLU A 57 3.32 5.00 -3.81
C GLU A 57 4.17 3.75 -3.88
N ALA A 58 5.48 3.92 -3.72
CA ALA A 58 6.39 2.78 -3.73
C ALA A 58 5.86 1.78 -2.70
N PRO A 59 5.78 0.48 -3.05
CA PRO A 59 5.21 -0.50 -2.15
C PRO A 59 5.94 -0.43 -0.81
N ILE A 60 5.17 -0.25 0.27
CA ILE A 60 5.72 -0.29 1.62
C ILE A 60 6.19 -1.73 1.86
N VAL A 61 7.50 -1.95 1.76
CA VAL A 61 8.11 -3.25 2.06
C VAL A 61 8.30 -3.31 3.58
N VAL A 62 7.34 -3.90 4.27
CA VAL A 62 7.50 -4.26 5.69
C VAL A 62 8.27 -5.57 5.74
N ALA A 63 9.54 -5.50 6.16
CA ALA A 63 10.32 -6.69 6.43
C ALA A 63 9.84 -7.30 7.75
N ALA A 64 9.07 -8.39 7.67
CA ALA A 64 8.89 -9.27 8.82
C ALA A 64 10.24 -9.94 9.09
N SER A 65 10.74 -9.86 10.32
CA SER A 65 12.03 -10.46 10.71
C SER A 65 11.96 -11.98 10.92
N ASP A 66 10.76 -12.54 10.85
CA ASP A 66 10.49 -13.96 11.10
C ASP A 66 10.35 -14.75 9.79
N GLU A 67 10.39 -16.08 9.91
CA GLU A 67 10.16 -16.99 8.79
C GLU A 67 8.71 -16.86 8.29
N PRO A 68 8.47 -16.82 6.96
CA PRO A 68 7.11 -16.81 6.43
C PRO A 68 6.34 -18.05 6.89
N GLY A 69 5.16 -17.87 7.50
CA GLY A 69 4.29 -18.97 7.89
C GLY A 69 3.75 -19.76 6.69
N ASP A 70 3.39 -21.04 6.91
CA ASP A 70 2.77 -21.90 5.89
C ASP A 70 1.27 -21.55 5.70
N ILE A 71 0.97 -20.80 4.64
CA ILE A 71 -0.41 -20.39 4.29
C ILE A 71 -1.27 -21.60 3.91
N ASP A 72 -0.69 -22.68 3.38
CA ASP A 72 -1.44 -23.88 3.03
C ASP A 72 -1.92 -24.64 4.28
N GLU A 73 -1.21 -24.48 5.41
CA GLU A 73 -1.59 -25.08 6.69
C GLU A 73 -2.48 -24.15 7.53
N HIS A 74 -2.19 -22.85 7.55
CA HIS A 74 -2.80 -21.91 8.49
C HIS A 74 -3.85 -20.99 7.89
N GLY A 75 -3.91 -20.85 6.56
CA GLY A 75 -4.77 -19.87 5.88
C GLY A 75 -4.29 -18.43 6.06
N ILE A 76 -5.17 -17.47 5.77
CA ILE A 76 -4.92 -16.02 5.88
C ILE A 76 -6.05 -15.39 6.69
N VAL A 77 -5.70 -14.60 7.70
CA VAL A 77 -6.63 -13.77 8.47
C VAL A 77 -6.21 -12.32 8.33
N VAL A 78 -7.12 -11.46 7.85
CA VAL A 78 -6.88 -10.02 7.70
C VAL A 78 -7.92 -9.26 8.52
N PRO A 79 -7.53 -8.60 9.62
CA PRO A 79 -8.43 -7.74 10.35
C PRO A 79 -8.78 -6.51 9.51
N VAL A 80 -10.07 -6.16 9.44
CA VAL A 80 -10.56 -4.96 8.75
C VAL A 80 -10.83 -3.85 9.77
N ASP A 81 -11.45 -4.22 10.91
CA ASP A 81 -11.70 -3.36 12.06
C ASP A 81 -11.81 -4.21 13.35
N GLU A 82 -12.16 -3.59 14.49
CA GLU A 82 -12.24 -4.26 15.80
C GLU A 82 -13.26 -5.42 15.87
N ALA A 83 -14.24 -5.44 14.96
CA ALA A 83 -15.31 -6.44 14.96
C ALA A 83 -15.36 -7.28 13.67
N THR A 84 -14.52 -6.97 12.69
CA THR A 84 -14.60 -7.56 11.34
C THR A 84 -13.23 -8.04 10.88
N GLU A 85 -13.20 -9.30 10.43
CA GLU A 85 -12.04 -9.90 9.78
C GLU A 85 -12.44 -10.63 8.50
N VAL A 86 -11.51 -10.68 7.55
CA VAL A 86 -11.60 -11.51 6.35
C VAL A 86 -10.75 -12.74 6.55
N VAL A 87 -11.38 -13.92 6.42
CA VAL A 87 -10.73 -15.21 6.60
C VAL A 87 -10.71 -15.96 5.27
N ALA A 88 -9.50 -16.30 4.81
CA ALA A 88 -9.27 -17.29 3.77
C ALA A 88 -8.73 -18.58 4.41
N PRO A 89 -9.53 -19.65 4.53
CA PRO A 89 -9.09 -20.85 5.22
C PRO A 89 -7.99 -21.60 4.45
N ALA A 90 -7.24 -22.42 5.17
CA ALA A 90 -6.24 -23.34 4.63
C ALA A 90 -6.83 -24.17 3.46
N GLN A 91 -6.11 -24.19 2.33
CA GLN A 91 -6.57 -24.90 1.14
C GLN A 91 -6.19 -26.38 1.21
N PRO A 92 -7.08 -27.30 0.80
CA PRO A 92 -6.73 -28.72 0.72
C PRO A 92 -5.54 -28.93 -0.23
N ARG A 93 -4.49 -29.62 0.24
CA ARG A 93 -3.34 -29.95 -0.61
C ARG A 93 -3.78 -30.88 -1.75
N PRO A 94 -3.53 -30.53 -3.02
CA PRO A 94 -3.81 -31.43 -4.13
C PRO A 94 -2.96 -32.71 -4.01
N ASP A 95 -3.54 -33.86 -4.33
CA ASP A 95 -2.76 -35.10 -4.47
C ASP A 95 -1.81 -34.97 -5.67
N PRO A 96 -0.47 -34.95 -5.46
CA PRO A 96 0.49 -34.82 -6.56
C PRO A 96 0.45 -36.01 -7.53
N PHE A 97 -0.15 -37.13 -7.13
CA PHE A 97 -0.27 -38.35 -7.93
C PHE A 97 -1.69 -38.62 -8.44
N ALA A 98 -2.57 -37.62 -8.40
CA ALA A 98 -3.95 -37.76 -8.87
C ALA A 98 -3.99 -38.30 -10.33
N PRO A 99 -4.71 -39.41 -10.59
CA PRO A 99 -4.76 -40.01 -11.91
C PRO A 99 -5.47 -39.09 -12.90
N ARG A 100 -4.87 -38.89 -14.09
CA ARG A 100 -5.47 -38.08 -15.15
C ARG A 100 -6.74 -38.76 -15.70
N PRO A 101 -7.85 -38.03 -15.91
CA PRO A 101 -9.04 -38.59 -16.52
C PRO A 101 -8.71 -39.05 -17.96
N ARG A 102 -8.95 -40.34 -18.25
CA ARG A 102 -8.79 -40.90 -19.60
C ARG A 102 -9.87 -40.30 -20.51
N ARG A 103 -9.46 -39.54 -21.53
CA ARG A 103 -10.37 -39.13 -22.61
C ARG A 103 -10.90 -40.39 -23.31
N ARG A 104 -12.21 -40.66 -23.21
CA ARG A 104 -12.89 -41.62 -24.10
C ARG A 104 -12.78 -41.05 -25.51
N ARG A 105 -11.94 -41.65 -26.36
CA ARG A 105 -12.06 -41.46 -27.82
C ARG A 105 -13.29 -42.27 -28.25
N GLY A 106 -14.34 -41.56 -28.65
CA GLY A 106 -15.40 -42.10 -29.49
C GLY A 106 -15.01 -42.01 -30.96
#